data_AF-A0A2V6WAE7-F1
#
_entry.id   AF-A0A2V6WAE7-F1
#
_cell.length_a   1.000
_cell.length_b   1.000
_cell.length_c   1.000
_cell.angle_alpha   90.00
_cell.angle_beta   90.00
_cell.angle_gamma   90.00
#
_symmetry.space_group_name_H-M   'P 1'
#
loop_
_entity.id
_entity.type
_entity.pdbx_description
1 polymer ?
#
loop_
_entity_poly.entity_id
_entity_poly.type
_entity_poly.pdbx_seq_one_letter_code
_entity_poly.pdbx_strand_id
1 'polypeptide(L)' 'MFDSLSTRLQGILDRVGGHARLTEDNIQEALREVRVALLEADVNFKVVRAFIDRVKTRALG' A
#
# COMPACT_ATOMS: atom_id res chain seq x y z
N MET A 1 -3.01 -16.49 -8.76
CA MET A 1 -3.70 -15.26 -8.31
C MET A 1 -3.09 -14.71 -7.02
N PHE A 2 -2.87 -15.53 -5.99
CA PHE A 2 -2.23 -15.05 -4.75
C PHE A 2 -0.77 -14.62 -4.97
N ASP A 3 -0.01 -15.37 -5.78
CA ASP A 3 1.39 -15.03 -6.08
C ASP A 3 1.55 -13.67 -6.78
N SER A 4 0.69 -13.33 -7.73
CA SER A 4 0.74 -12.03 -8.43
C SER A 4 0.49 -10.84 -7.50
N LEU A 5 -0.33 -11.03 -6.46
CA LEU A 5 -0.54 -10.03 -5.41
C LEU A 5 0.68 -9.93 -4.50
N SER A 6 1.22 -11.07 -4.05
CA SER A 6 2.44 -11.10 -3.22
C SER A 6 3.62 -10.43 -3.91
N THR A 7 3.86 -10.69 -5.20
CA THR A 7 4.96 -10.06 -5.95
C THR A 7 4.78 -8.54 -6.06
N ARG A 8 3.55 -8.05 -6.29
CA ARG A 8 3.28 -6.61 -6.35
C ARG A 8 3.46 -5.93 -5.00
N LEU A 9 2.95 -6.53 -3.93
CA LEU A 9 3.13 -6.00 -2.58
C LEU A 9 4.59 -5.99 -2.17
N GLN A 10 5.36 -7.02 -2.49
CA GLN A 10 6.79 -7.09 -2.21
C GLN A 10 7.53 -5.94 -2.91
N GLY A 11 7.26 -5.70 -4.19
CA GLY A 11 7.91 -4.60 -4.94
C GLY A 11 7.52 -3.20 -4.44
N ILE A 12 6.34 -3.02 -3.85
CA ILE A 12 5.94 -1.76 -3.21
C ILE A 12 6.68 -1.59 -1.88
N LEU A 13 6.75 -2.64 -1.07
CA LEU A 13 7.44 -2.63 0.23
C LEU A 13 8.94 -2.41 0.08
N ASP A 14 9.58 -3.02 -0.92
CA ASP A 14 11.01 -2.84 -1.21
C ASP A 14 11.30 -1.39 -1.64
N ARG A 15 10.40 -0.76 -2.40
CA ARG A 15 10.51 0.66 -2.74
C ARG A 15 10.41 1.52 -1.49
N VAL A 16 9.40 1.31 -0.65
CA VAL A 16 9.22 2.10 0.59
C VAL A 16 10.38 1.89 1.58
N GLY A 17 10.84 0.66 1.76
CA GLY A 17 11.97 0.30 2.63
C GLY A 17 13.34 0.75 2.10
N GLY A 18 13.48 0.92 0.78
CA GLY A 18 14.69 1.45 0.14
C GLY A 18 14.88 2.96 0.32
N HIS A 19 13.88 3.69 0.83
CA HIS A 19 14.01 5.11 1.14
C HIS A 19 14.59 5.29 2.55
N ALA A 20 15.74 5.96 2.65
CA ALA A 20 16.42 6.24 3.93
C ALA A 20 15.57 7.09 4.91
N ARG A 21 14.52 7.75 4.41
CA ARG A 21 13.51 8.46 5.20
C ARG A 21 12.13 8.25 4.60
N LEU A 22 11.18 7.87 5.45
CA LEU A 22 9.76 7.91 5.15
C LEU A 22 9.32 9.39 5.23
N THR A 23 8.80 9.91 4.12
CA THR A 23 8.23 11.25 4.01
C THR A 23 6.74 11.11 3.75
N GLU A 24 5.97 12.14 4.07
CA GLU A 24 4.53 12.09 3.83
C GLU A 24 4.20 11.83 2.35
N ASP A 25 4.96 12.43 1.43
CA ASP A 25 4.81 12.25 -0.01
C ASP A 25 5.04 10.79 -0.46
N ASN A 26 6.12 10.14 0.01
CA ASN A 26 6.41 8.76 -0.40
C ASN A 26 5.43 7.75 0.22
N ILE A 27 4.91 8.02 1.42
CA ILE A 27 3.85 7.23 2.05
C ILE A 27 2.55 7.38 1.25
N GLN A 28 2.15 8.59 0.87
CA GLN A 28 0.94 8.81 0.08
C GLN A 28 1.02 8.12 -1.29
N GLU A 29 2.17 8.18 -1.96
CA GLU A 29 2.40 7.51 -3.24
C GLU A 29 2.28 5.98 -3.10
N ALA A 30 2.94 5.39 -2.10
CA ALA A 30 2.87 3.96 -1.86
C ALA A 30 1.46 3.48 -1.50
N LEU A 31 0.73 4.21 -0.65
CA LEU A 31 -0.66 3.89 -0.30
C LEU A 31 -1.58 3.92 -1.53
N ARG A 32 -1.29 4.79 -2.50
CA ARG A 32 -2.04 4.87 -3.75
C ARG A 32 -1.80 3.63 -4.63
N GLU A 33 -0.56 3.16 -4.74
CA GLU A 33 -0.23 1.91 -5.43
C GLU A 33 -0.90 0.70 -4.76
N VAL A 34 -0.83 0.60 -3.43
CA VAL A 34 -1.48 -0.47 -2.66
C VAL A 34 -2.99 -0.48 -2.89
N ARG A 35 -3.64 0.69 -2.92
CA ARG A 35 -5.08 0.79 -3.21
C ARG A 35 -5.43 0.21 -4.57
N VAL A 36 -4.65 0.52 -5.61
CA VAL A 36 -4.88 0.01 -6.97
C VAL A 36 -4.70 -1.50 -6.99
N ALA A 37 -3.60 -2.02 -6.42
CA ALA A 37 -3.33 -3.45 -6.38
C ALA A 37 -4.42 -4.25 -5.64
N LEU A 38 -4.98 -3.70 -4.56
CA LEU A 38 -6.07 -4.35 -3.83
C LEU A 38 -7.38 -4.36 -4.63
N LEU A 39 -7.69 -3.28 -5.35
CA LEU A 39 -8.90 -3.24 -6.20
C LEU A 39 -8.77 -4.15 -7.42
N GLU A 40 -7.57 -4.25 -8.02
CA GLU A 40 -7.28 -5.19 -9.11
C GLU A 40 -7.40 -6.66 -8.68
N ALA A 41 -7.24 -6.95 -7.39
CA ALA A 41 -7.35 -8.28 -6.81
C ALA A 41 -8.80 -8.63 -6.36
N ASP A 42 -9.81 -7.91 -6.86
CA ASP A 42 -11.23 -8.06 -6.51
C ASP A 42 -11.54 -7.88 -5.01
N VAL A 43 -10.74 -7.08 -4.29
CA VAL A 43 -11.03 -6.74 -2.89
C VAL A 43 -12.12 -5.67 -2.81
N ASN A 44 -13.09 -5.87 -1.91
CA ASN A 44 -14.18 -4.92 -1.71
C ASN A 44 -13.67 -3.52 -1.30
N PHE A 45 -14.16 -2.48 -1.98
CA PHE A 45 -13.80 -1.08 -1.73
C PHE A 45 -13.88 -0.66 -0.26
N LYS A 46 -14.90 -1.11 0.49
CA LYS A 46 -15.05 -0.78 1.92
C LYS A 46 -13.87 -1.32 2.74
N VAL A 47 -13.40 -2.52 2.41
CA VAL A 47 -12.24 -3.16 3.07
C VAL A 47 -10.96 -2.42 2.70
N VAL A 48 -10.77 -2.11 1.42
CA VAL A 48 -9.59 -1.37 0.94
C VAL A 48 -9.49 -0.01 1.61
N ARG A 49 -10.60 0.75 1.66
CA ARG A 49 -10.63 2.06 2.31
C ARG A 49 -10.26 1.98 3.78
N ALA A 50 -10.90 1.08 4.53
CA ALA A 50 -10.62 0.91 5.96
C ALA A 50 -9.17 0.45 6.21
N PHE A 51 -8.59 -0.35 5.32
CA PHE A 51 -7.20 -0.77 5.38
C PHE A 51 -6.25 0.42 5.18
N ILE A 52 -6.43 1.18 4.10
CA ILE A 52 -5.60 2.35 3.79
C ILE A 52 -5.67 3.39 4.90
N ASP A 53 -6.86 3.69 5.43
CA ASP A 53 -7.05 4.67 6.51
C ASP A 53 -6.25 4.25 7.77
N ARG A 54 -6.33 2.98 8.18
CA ARG A 54 -5.55 2.46 9.32
C ARG A 54 -4.04 2.55 9.11
N VAL A 55 -3.56 2.20 7.90
CA VAL A 55 -2.13 2.26 7.58
C VAL A 55 -1.64 3.71 7.56
N LYS A 56 -2.42 4.63 6.98
CA LYS A 56 -2.10 6.06 6.95
C LYS A 56 -1.98 6.64 8.37
N THR A 57 -2.94 6.35 9.26
CA THR A 57 -2.87 6.79 10.66
C THR A 57 -1.63 6.25 11.38
N ARG A 58 -1.23 5.01 11.12
CA ARG A 58 -0.05 4.39 11.75
C ARG A 58 1.28 4.89 11.18
N ALA A 59 1.29 5.34 9.93
CA ALA A 59 2.49 5.82 9.25
C ALA A 59 2.79 7.31 9.51
N LEU A 60 1.76 8.11 9.82
CA LEU A 60 1.86 9.55 10.11
C LEU A 60 1.75 9.88 11.60
N GLY A 61 1.31 8.92 12.42
CA GLY A 61 1.18 9.05 13.88
C GLY A 61 2.41 8.61 14.65
#